data_AF-A0A920K972-F1
#
_entry.id   AF-A0A920K972-F1
#
_cell.length_a   1.000
_cell.length_b   1.000
_cell.length_c   1.000
_cell.angle_alpha   90.00
_cell.angle_beta   90.00
_cell.angle_gamma   90.00
#
_symmetry.space_group_name_H-M   'P 1'
#
loop_
_entity.id
_entity.type
_entity.pdbx_description
1 polymer ?
#
loop_
_entity_poly.entity_id
_entity_poly.type
_entity_poly.pdbx_seq_one_letter_code
_entity_poly.pdbx_strand_id
1 'polypeptide(L)'
;MSEESGKLFGRGTSDMKGFCAIALAMAPEMKSRDLKVPIHFAFSFDEEVGCVGVRHLIKDVVDNLPLPRAVIVGEPTSMKIVGGNKGGRSFRTTVRGVPGHSSEPHRGANSIMAAARIINFIESLQEELTKKSDKNSLFDPPYTTFDLGVIKGGTANNIIPEYTPL
;
A
#
# COMPACT_ATOMS: atom_id res chain seq x y z
N MET A 1 21.28 -11.14 14.19
CA MET A 1 20.24 -12.19 14.10
C MET A 1 20.44 -13.09 15.30
N SER A 2 19.38 -13.42 16.01
CA SER A 2 19.42 -14.41 17.11
C SER A 2 18.53 -15.59 16.78
N GLU A 3 18.82 -16.73 17.38
CA GLU A 3 18.01 -17.93 17.28
C GLU A 3 17.54 -18.32 18.68
N GLU A 4 16.24 -18.55 18.83
CA GLU A 4 15.63 -18.97 20.09
C GLU A 4 14.46 -19.90 19.80
N SER A 5 14.41 -21.06 20.48
CA SER A 5 13.35 -22.06 20.33
C SER A 5 13.03 -22.44 18.88
N GLY A 6 14.05 -22.55 18.03
CA GLY A 6 13.92 -22.90 16.61
C GLY A 6 13.36 -21.78 15.73
N LYS A 7 13.34 -20.52 16.20
CA LYS A 7 12.93 -19.34 15.45
C LYS A 7 14.10 -18.39 15.25
N LEU A 8 14.15 -17.76 14.08
CA LEU A 8 15.15 -16.75 13.73
C LEU A 8 14.58 -15.34 13.91
N PHE A 9 15.25 -14.53 14.72
CA PHE A 9 14.84 -13.17 15.05
C PHE A 9 15.78 -12.14 14.42
N GLY A 10 15.20 -11.21 13.68
CA GLY A 10 15.89 -10.09 13.05
C GLY A 10 14.98 -9.35 12.06
N ARG A 11 15.26 -8.07 11.79
CA ARG A 11 14.48 -7.30 10.81
C ARG A 11 14.66 -7.90 9.41
N GLY A 12 13.55 -8.35 8.85
CA GLY A 12 13.46 -8.99 7.53
C GLY A 12 13.71 -10.48 7.49
N THR A 13 13.82 -11.17 8.65
CA THR A 13 13.89 -12.65 8.66
C THR A 13 12.63 -13.27 8.06
N SER A 14 11.47 -12.63 8.23
CA SER A 14 10.21 -13.00 7.55
C SER A 14 10.02 -12.23 6.25
N ASP A 15 10.12 -10.90 6.28
CA ASP A 15 9.77 -10.00 5.16
C ASP A 15 11.00 -9.30 4.53
N MET A 16 11.42 -9.70 3.33
CA MET A 16 11.23 -11.02 2.73
C MET A 16 12.57 -11.76 2.57
N LYS A 17 13.60 -11.36 3.35
CA LYS A 17 14.97 -11.86 3.19
C LYS A 17 15.10 -13.36 3.46
N GLY A 18 14.25 -13.92 4.32
CA GLY A 18 14.19 -15.36 4.56
C GLY A 18 13.93 -16.14 3.28
N PHE A 19 12.96 -15.72 2.47
CA PHE A 19 12.68 -16.33 1.17
C PHE A 19 13.86 -16.16 0.20
N CYS A 20 14.43 -14.96 0.12
CA CYS A 20 15.59 -14.71 -0.75
C CYS A 20 16.75 -15.66 -0.42
N ALA A 21 17.03 -15.87 0.87
CA ALA A 21 18.07 -16.78 1.32
C ALA A 21 17.78 -18.23 0.92
N ILE A 22 16.54 -18.69 1.10
CA ILE A 22 16.13 -20.05 0.70
C ILE A 22 16.23 -20.23 -0.82
N ALA A 23 15.72 -19.28 -1.62
CA ALA A 23 15.77 -19.34 -3.08
C ALA A 23 17.22 -19.44 -3.59
N LEU A 24 18.12 -18.62 -3.03
CA LEU A 24 19.55 -18.67 -3.37
C LEU A 24 20.22 -19.97 -2.92
N ALA A 25 19.88 -20.49 -1.74
CA ALA A 25 20.41 -21.76 -1.25
C ALA A 25 20.02 -22.94 -2.15
N MET A 26 18.86 -22.88 -2.80
CA MET A 26 18.38 -23.89 -3.74
C MET A 26 18.96 -23.74 -5.16
N ALA A 27 19.67 -22.65 -5.47
CA ALA A 27 20.21 -22.39 -6.79
C ALA A 27 21.10 -23.52 -7.36
N PRO A 28 21.97 -24.19 -6.57
CA PRO A 28 22.76 -25.32 -7.06
C PRO A 28 21.89 -26.51 -7.47
N GLU A 29 20.84 -26.82 -6.71
CA GLU A 29 19.91 -27.90 -7.04
C GLU A 29 19.06 -27.54 -8.26
N MET A 30 18.60 -26.30 -8.37
CA MET A 30 17.88 -25.82 -9.55
C MET A 30 18.75 -25.94 -10.82
N LYS A 31 20.03 -25.57 -10.71
CA LYS A 31 21.00 -25.64 -11.81
C LYS A 31 21.35 -27.08 -12.23
N SER A 32 21.31 -28.05 -11.31
CA SER A 32 21.63 -29.45 -11.63
C SER A 32 20.49 -30.19 -12.35
N ARG A 33 19.29 -29.60 -12.42
CA ARG A 33 18.14 -30.17 -13.12
C ARG A 33 18.15 -29.84 -14.62
N ASP A 34 17.61 -30.74 -15.43
CA ASP A 34 17.36 -30.52 -16.87
C ASP A 34 16.12 -29.63 -17.08
N LEU A 35 16.27 -28.34 -16.77
CA LEU A 35 15.20 -27.35 -16.88
C LEU A 35 14.94 -27.00 -18.34
N LYS A 36 13.67 -27.10 -18.78
CA LYS A 36 13.23 -26.65 -20.12
C LYS A 36 12.93 -25.15 -20.20
N VAL A 37 12.81 -24.50 -19.05
CA VAL A 37 12.57 -23.05 -18.91
C VAL A 37 13.54 -22.53 -17.86
N PRO A 38 14.25 -21.41 -18.10
CA PRO A 38 15.19 -20.86 -17.13
C PRO A 38 14.47 -20.34 -15.88
N ILE A 39 15.18 -20.36 -14.76
CA ILE A 39 14.75 -19.70 -13.53
C ILE A 39 15.53 -18.39 -13.41
N HIS A 40 14.80 -17.29 -13.25
CA HIS A 40 15.36 -15.96 -13.01
C HIS A 40 15.15 -15.58 -11.55
N PHE A 41 16.22 -15.18 -10.85
CA PHE A 41 16.10 -14.52 -9.56
C PHE A 41 16.06 -13.02 -9.78
N ALA A 42 14.95 -12.41 -9.37
CA ALA A 42 14.66 -11.00 -9.58
C ALA A 42 14.53 -10.33 -8.20
N PHE A 43 15.55 -9.58 -7.80
CA PHE A 43 15.59 -8.89 -6.50
C PHE A 43 15.39 -7.39 -6.71
N SER A 44 14.38 -6.83 -6.06
CA SER A 44 14.10 -5.40 -6.06
C SER A 44 14.51 -4.76 -4.73
N PHE A 45 14.46 -3.43 -4.70
CA PHE A 45 14.60 -2.60 -3.50
C PHE A 45 13.45 -1.58 -3.44
N ASP A 46 13.32 -0.89 -2.31
CA ASP A 46 12.29 0.13 -2.05
C ASP A 46 10.85 -0.31 -2.36
N GLU A 47 10.52 -1.55 -2.02
CA GLU A 47 9.14 -2.06 -2.05
C GLU A 47 8.29 -1.23 -1.05
N GLU A 48 8.72 -1.21 0.21
CA GLU A 48 8.06 -0.59 1.36
C GLU A 48 7.81 0.93 1.26
N VAL A 49 8.51 1.62 0.36
CA VAL A 49 8.41 3.08 0.20
C VAL A 49 7.51 3.45 -0.99
N GLY A 50 7.27 2.53 -1.93
CA GLY A 50 6.43 2.78 -3.09
C GLY A 50 6.76 1.95 -4.33
N CYS A 51 7.39 0.78 -4.15
CA CYS A 51 7.79 -0.13 -5.23
C CYS A 51 8.57 0.59 -6.34
N VAL A 52 9.57 1.39 -5.96
CA VAL A 52 10.34 2.19 -6.93
C VAL A 52 11.28 1.31 -7.73
N GLY A 53 12.03 0.43 -7.04
CA GLY A 53 13.03 -0.44 -7.66
C GLY A 53 12.45 -1.42 -8.69
N VAL A 54 11.22 -1.91 -8.45
CA VAL A 54 10.64 -2.97 -9.30
C VAL A 54 10.36 -2.47 -10.72
N ARG A 55 10.13 -1.17 -10.90
CA ARG A 55 9.89 -0.59 -12.23
C ARG A 55 11.10 -0.72 -13.15
N HIS A 56 12.30 -0.51 -12.60
CA HIS A 56 13.55 -0.68 -13.33
C HIS A 56 13.81 -2.16 -13.63
N LEU A 57 13.58 -3.03 -12.64
CA LEU A 57 13.72 -4.47 -12.80
C LEU A 57 12.77 -5.03 -13.88
N ILE A 58 11.50 -4.64 -13.88
CA ILE A 58 10.53 -5.05 -14.90
C ILE A 58 11.00 -4.59 -16.29
N LYS A 59 11.45 -3.33 -16.41
CA LYS A 59 11.97 -2.83 -17.68
C LYS A 59 13.14 -3.66 -18.19
N ASP A 60 14.12 -3.94 -17.32
CA ASP A 60 15.30 -4.74 -17.67
C ASP A 60 14.91 -6.17 -18.08
N VAL A 61 13.99 -6.81 -17.35
CA VAL A 61 13.48 -8.14 -17.69
C VAL A 61 12.80 -8.14 -19.07
N VAL A 62 11.97 -7.15 -19.36
CA VAL A 62 11.25 -7.05 -20.65
C VAL A 62 12.22 -6.81 -21.81
N ASP A 63 13.25 -5.99 -21.60
CA ASP A 63 14.19 -5.61 -22.65
C ASP A 63 15.26 -6.69 -22.90
N ASN A 64 15.70 -7.40 -21.85
CA ASN A 64 16.93 -8.21 -21.89
C ASN A 64 16.73 -9.71 -21.59
N LEU A 65 15.55 -10.16 -21.14
CA LEU A 65 15.30 -11.55 -20.77
C LEU A 65 14.07 -12.15 -21.47
N PRO A 66 14.00 -13.48 -21.64
CA PRO A 66 12.76 -14.14 -22.02
C PRO A 66 11.67 -13.87 -20.98
N LEU A 67 10.45 -13.57 -21.44
CA LEU A 67 9.34 -13.32 -20.54
C LEU A 67 9.04 -14.54 -19.66
N PRO A 68 8.95 -14.38 -18.33
CA PRO A 68 8.68 -15.50 -17.44
C PRO A 68 7.25 -16.01 -17.63
N ARG A 69 7.07 -17.33 -17.59
CA ARG A 69 5.74 -17.97 -17.64
C ARG A 69 4.94 -17.81 -16.35
N ALA A 70 5.62 -17.59 -15.23
CA ALA A 70 5.05 -17.41 -13.92
C ALA A 70 6.04 -16.62 -13.04
N VAL A 71 5.52 -15.93 -12.03
CA VAL A 71 6.30 -15.21 -11.02
C VAL A 71 5.91 -15.74 -9.65
N ILE A 72 6.90 -16.11 -8.85
CA ILE A 72 6.70 -16.50 -7.45
C ILE A 72 7.29 -15.39 -6.58
N VAL A 73 6.42 -14.67 -5.88
CA VAL A 73 6.83 -13.66 -4.90
C VAL A 73 6.80 -14.29 -3.52
N GLY A 74 7.92 -14.20 -2.81
CA GLY A 74 8.17 -14.91 -1.57
C GLY A 74 7.65 -14.25 -0.30
N GLU A 75 6.55 -13.51 -0.39
CA GLU A 75 5.97 -12.81 0.76
C GLU A 75 5.56 -13.79 1.88
N PRO A 76 5.57 -13.37 3.15
CA PRO A 76 5.28 -14.23 4.28
C PRO A 76 3.78 -14.57 4.39
N THR A 77 3.30 -15.45 3.51
CA THR A 77 1.88 -15.85 3.43
C THR A 77 1.53 -17.06 4.30
N SER A 78 2.44 -17.51 5.16
CA SER A 78 2.31 -18.76 5.92
C SER A 78 2.03 -19.97 5.01
N MET A 79 2.76 -20.06 3.89
CA MET A 79 2.61 -21.10 2.86
C MET A 79 1.26 -21.11 2.13
N LYS A 80 0.45 -20.06 2.26
CA LYS A 80 -0.79 -19.90 1.50
C LYS A 80 -0.48 -19.30 0.13
N ILE A 81 -1.19 -19.77 -0.89
CA ILE A 81 -1.13 -19.16 -2.22
C ILE A 81 -1.97 -17.88 -2.18
N VAL A 82 -1.32 -16.74 -2.44
CA VAL A 82 -1.99 -15.44 -2.59
C VAL A 82 -1.90 -15.04 -4.07
N GLY A 83 -3.04 -15.07 -4.77
CA GLY A 83 -3.11 -14.82 -6.21
C GLY A 83 -3.20 -13.35 -6.62
N GLY A 84 -3.30 -12.44 -5.65
CA GLY A 84 -3.34 -11.00 -5.88
C GLY A 84 -3.50 -10.20 -4.60
N ASN A 85 -3.24 -8.91 -4.70
CA ASN A 85 -3.43 -7.92 -3.64
C ASN A 85 -4.37 -6.79 -4.12
N LYS A 86 -5.05 -6.14 -3.18
CA LYS A 86 -5.81 -4.92 -3.49
C LYS A 86 -4.82 -3.82 -3.88
N GLY A 87 -5.15 -3.06 -4.93
CA GLY A 87 -4.43 -1.83 -5.23
C GLY A 87 -4.63 -0.79 -4.13
N GLY A 88 -3.69 0.16 -4.03
CA GLY A 88 -3.76 1.27 -3.08
C GLY A 88 -3.37 2.58 -3.74
N ARG A 89 -3.98 3.68 -3.28
CA ARG A 89 -3.59 5.03 -3.67
C ARG A 89 -3.81 5.99 -2.52
N SER A 90 -2.84 6.85 -2.28
CA SER A 90 -2.90 7.91 -1.27
C SER A 90 -3.08 9.26 -1.95
N PHE A 91 -3.86 10.13 -1.30
CA PHE A 91 -4.08 11.51 -1.72
C PHE A 91 -3.73 12.44 -0.57
N ARG A 92 -3.24 13.63 -0.91
CA ARG A 92 -3.15 14.76 0.04
C ARG A 92 -4.06 15.85 -0.48
N THR A 93 -5.07 16.19 0.32
CA THR A 93 -6.05 17.22 0.02
C THR A 93 -5.80 18.41 0.94
N THR A 94 -6.04 19.62 0.46
CA THR A 94 -6.05 20.80 1.31
C THR A 94 -7.27 21.62 0.98
N VAL A 95 -8.17 21.73 1.95
CA VAL A 95 -9.35 22.57 1.83
C VAL A 95 -8.94 24.00 2.15
N ARG A 96 -9.23 24.91 1.22
CA ARG A 96 -9.04 26.35 1.39
C ARG A 96 -10.37 27.04 1.62
N GLY A 97 -10.44 27.80 2.70
CA GLY A 97 -11.54 28.67 3.08
C GLY A 97 -11.21 30.15 2.88
N VAL A 98 -11.98 30.99 3.55
CA VAL A 98 -11.80 32.45 3.61
C VAL A 98 -11.80 32.85 5.09
N PRO A 99 -10.69 33.40 5.63
CA PRO A 99 -10.61 33.73 7.04
C PRO A 99 -11.49 34.93 7.41
N GLY A 100 -11.84 35.02 8.69
CA GLY A 100 -12.70 36.08 9.24
C GLY A 100 -12.92 35.89 10.74
N HIS A 101 -13.65 36.80 11.37
CA HIS A 101 -14.00 36.67 12.79
C HIS A 101 -15.02 35.54 12.97
N SER A 102 -14.83 34.65 13.95
CA SER A 102 -15.69 33.46 14.11
C SER A 102 -17.15 33.80 14.43
N SER A 103 -17.43 34.99 14.96
CA SER A 103 -18.81 35.49 15.18
C SER A 103 -19.49 36.05 13.92
N GLU A 104 -18.77 36.21 12.82
CA GLU A 104 -19.29 36.70 11.53
C GLU A 104 -19.13 35.63 10.42
N PRO A 105 -19.71 34.42 10.58
CA PRO A 105 -19.47 33.30 9.66
C PRO A 105 -19.90 33.58 8.21
N HIS A 106 -20.83 34.50 7.99
CA HIS A 106 -21.29 34.92 6.66
C HIS A 106 -20.25 35.74 5.89
N ARG A 107 -19.19 36.23 6.55
CA ARG A 107 -18.10 37.02 5.94
C ARG A 107 -16.88 36.17 5.59
N GLY A 108 -16.91 34.86 5.87
CA GLY A 108 -15.82 33.94 5.59
C GLY A 108 -16.33 32.59 5.11
N ALA A 109 -15.40 31.65 4.93
CA ALA A 109 -15.69 30.27 4.58
C ALA A 109 -14.82 29.35 5.41
N ASN A 110 -15.43 28.51 6.24
CA ASN A 110 -14.72 27.68 7.19
C ASN A 110 -14.16 26.41 6.53
N SER A 111 -12.83 26.31 6.42
CA SER A 111 -12.17 25.16 5.78
C SER A 111 -12.39 23.85 6.53
N ILE A 112 -12.49 23.87 7.86
CA ILE A 112 -12.74 22.67 8.68
C ILE A 112 -14.16 22.14 8.43
N MET A 113 -15.16 23.03 8.37
CA MET A 113 -16.53 22.63 8.08
C MET A 113 -16.68 22.04 6.67
N ALA A 114 -15.92 22.56 5.69
CA ALA A 114 -15.86 21.99 4.36
C ALA A 114 -15.12 20.63 4.34
N ALA A 115 -14.02 20.48 5.07
CA ALA A 115 -13.32 19.20 5.23
C ALA A 115 -14.21 18.14 5.89
N ALA A 116 -15.00 18.50 6.91
CA ALA A 116 -15.95 17.61 7.55
C ALA A 116 -16.99 17.05 6.57
N ARG A 117 -17.47 17.88 5.62
CA ARG A 117 -18.38 17.40 4.56
C ARG A 117 -17.72 16.40 3.62
N ILE A 118 -16.44 16.58 3.30
CA ILE A 118 -15.67 15.63 2.47
C ILE A 118 -15.51 14.30 3.22
N ILE A 119 -15.21 14.35 4.52
CA ILE A 119 -15.09 13.15 5.37
C ILE A 119 -16.41 12.37 5.38
N ASN A 120 -17.53 13.03 5.64
CA ASN A 120 -18.84 12.39 5.66
C ASN A 120 -19.20 11.77 4.29
N PHE A 121 -18.80 12.41 3.19
CA PHE A 121 -18.98 11.87 1.85
C PHE A 121 -18.17 10.58 1.66
N ILE A 122 -16.90 10.55 2.09
CA ILE A 122 -16.04 9.36 2.00
C ILE A 122 -16.60 8.21 2.85
N GLU A 123 -17.08 8.51 4.05
CA GLU A 123 -17.75 7.53 4.91
C GLU A 123 -18.99 6.94 4.24
N SER A 124 -19.86 7.79 3.68
CA SER A 124 -21.07 7.37 2.95
C SER A 124 -20.72 6.50 1.74
N LEU A 125 -19.66 6.84 1.01
CA LEU A 125 -19.16 6.05 -0.12
C LEU A 125 -18.65 4.67 0.35
N GLN A 126 -17.93 4.60 1.46
CA GLN A 126 -17.49 3.32 2.02
C GLN A 126 -18.66 2.42 2.43
N GLU A 127 -19.70 2.98 3.04
CA GLU A 127 -20.92 2.23 3.36
C GLU A 127 -21.61 1.69 2.10
N GLU A 128 -21.70 2.50 1.04
CA GLU A 128 -22.28 2.09 -0.24
C GLU A 128 -21.49 0.92 -0.84
N LEU A 129 -20.16 1.01 -0.87
CA LEU A 129 -19.30 -0.06 -1.39
C LEU A 129 -19.40 -1.34 -0.56
N THR A 130 -19.52 -1.21 0.76
CA THR A 130 -19.73 -2.35 1.65
C THR A 130 -21.04 -3.07 1.31
N LYS A 131 -22.13 -2.31 1.10
CA LYS A 131 -23.44 -2.84 0.70
C LYS A 131 -23.43 -3.49 -0.69
N LYS A 132 -22.61 -2.97 -1.61
CA LYS A 132 -22.42 -3.48 -2.98
C LYS A 132 -21.31 -4.52 -3.11
N SER A 133 -20.76 -5.01 -2.00
CA SER A 133 -19.64 -5.93 -2.02
C SER A 133 -19.96 -7.21 -2.81
N ASP A 134 -18.98 -7.64 -3.61
CA ASP A 134 -19.08 -8.89 -4.35
C ASP A 134 -18.74 -10.06 -3.43
N LYS A 135 -19.71 -10.95 -3.21
CA LYS A 135 -19.53 -12.14 -2.37
C LYS A 135 -18.55 -13.16 -2.97
N ASN A 136 -18.29 -13.06 -4.27
CA ASN A 136 -17.32 -13.91 -4.98
C ASN A 136 -15.94 -13.24 -5.08
N SER A 137 -15.75 -12.07 -4.47
CA SER A 137 -14.45 -11.39 -4.42
C SER A 137 -13.39 -12.30 -3.78
N LEU A 138 -12.21 -12.32 -4.39
CA LEU A 138 -11.03 -12.99 -3.85
C LEU A 138 -10.33 -12.20 -2.74
N PHE A 139 -10.78 -10.95 -2.50
CA PHE A 139 -10.19 -10.04 -1.53
C PHE A 139 -11.04 -9.92 -0.27
N ASP A 140 -10.35 -9.76 0.87
CA ASP A 140 -10.93 -9.47 2.18
C ASP A 140 -10.34 -8.15 2.73
N PRO A 141 -11.17 -7.12 3.05
CA PRO A 141 -12.60 -7.07 2.79
C PRO A 141 -12.92 -7.00 1.28
N PRO A 142 -14.11 -7.50 0.84
CA PRO A 142 -14.50 -7.63 -0.57
C PRO A 142 -15.01 -6.33 -1.21
N TYR A 143 -14.35 -5.21 -0.88
CA TYR A 143 -14.66 -3.88 -1.39
C TYR A 143 -13.47 -2.94 -1.22
N THR A 144 -13.46 -1.82 -1.95
CA THR A 144 -12.46 -0.75 -1.76
C THR A 144 -12.64 -0.09 -0.40
N THR A 145 -11.54 0.02 0.34
CA THR A 145 -11.48 0.63 1.67
C THR A 145 -10.87 2.02 1.59
N PHE A 146 -11.36 2.93 2.41
CA PHE A 146 -10.81 4.27 2.59
C PHE A 146 -10.29 4.44 4.01
N ASP A 147 -9.19 5.17 4.15
CA ASP A 147 -8.62 5.54 5.44
C ASP A 147 -8.24 7.03 5.42
N LEU A 148 -8.54 7.72 6.52
CA LEU A 148 -8.19 9.12 6.75
C LEU A 148 -7.32 9.20 8.01
N GLY A 149 -6.01 9.03 7.81
CA GLY A 149 -5.06 8.95 8.92
C GLY A 149 -4.74 10.30 9.59
N VAL A 150 -4.88 11.43 8.89
CA VAL A 150 -4.49 12.76 9.42
C VAL A 150 -5.44 13.84 8.94
N ILE A 151 -5.88 14.71 9.86
CA ILE A 151 -6.52 15.99 9.55
C ILE A 151 -5.95 17.08 10.46
N LYS A 152 -5.68 18.26 9.92
CA LYS A 152 -5.22 19.44 10.68
C LYS A 152 -5.94 20.68 10.19
N GLY A 153 -6.38 21.56 11.08
CA GLY A 153 -6.99 22.82 10.70
C GLY A 153 -7.26 23.72 11.90
N GLY A 154 -7.35 25.03 11.66
CA GLY A 154 -7.54 26.03 12.71
C GLY A 154 -6.24 26.67 13.18
N THR A 155 -6.36 27.90 13.66
CA THR A 155 -5.24 28.70 14.21
C THR A 155 -5.60 29.32 15.56
N ALA A 156 -6.85 29.76 15.74
CA ALA A 156 -7.40 30.26 16.99
C ALA A 156 -8.91 29.98 17.06
N ASN A 157 -9.49 30.03 18.26
CA ASN A 157 -10.93 29.81 18.48
C ASN A 157 -11.82 30.94 17.94
N ASN A 158 -11.26 32.14 17.75
CA ASN A 158 -11.98 33.32 17.27
C ASN A 158 -11.74 33.63 15.78
N ILE A 159 -11.09 32.74 15.04
CA ILE A 159 -10.76 32.90 13.62
C ILE A 159 -11.39 31.78 12.80
N ILE A 160 -12.07 32.14 11.72
CA ILE A 160 -12.52 31.18 10.70
C ILE A 160 -11.27 30.59 10.02
N PRO A 161 -11.08 29.26 10.03
CA PRO A 161 -9.89 28.63 9.49
C PRO A 161 -9.81 28.77 7.96
N GLU A 162 -8.64 29.18 7.46
CA GLU A 162 -8.37 29.29 6.02
C GLU A 162 -7.89 27.95 5.43
N TYR A 163 -7.11 27.15 6.16
CA TYR A 163 -6.54 25.91 5.61
C TYR A 163 -6.85 24.69 6.47
N THR A 164 -7.20 23.59 5.80
CA THR A 164 -7.35 22.28 6.43
C THR A 164 -6.77 21.19 5.54
N PRO A 165 -5.52 20.78 5.76
CA PRO A 165 -4.94 19.59 5.14
C PRO A 165 -5.55 18.29 5.70
N LEU A 166 -5.85 17.34 4.80
CA LEU A 166 -6.35 15.99 5.08
C LEU A 166 -5.89 14.98 4.01
#